data_AF-A0A3N0ZCY6-F1
#
_entry.id   AF-A0A3N0ZCY6-F1
#
_cell.length_a   1.000
_cell.length_b   1.000
_cell.length_c   1.000
_cell.angle_alpha   90.00
_cell.angle_beta   90.00
_cell.angle_gamma   90.00
#
_symmetry.space_group_name_H-M   'P 1'
#
loop_
_entity.id
_entity.type
_entity.pdbx_description
1 polymer ?
#
loop_
_entity_poly.entity_id
_entity_poly.type
_entity_poly.pdbx_seq_one_letter_code
_entity_poly.pdbx_strand_id
1 'polypeptide(L)' 'MEIILAIDGVYDSMGRKVEGKERIRVTLRDKGYGELEWECSGVPAGVYFILLRWAGGSESVPVVVE' A
#
# COMPACT_ATOMS: atom_id res chain seq x y z
N MET A 1 -6.43 15.14 3.92
CA MET A 1 -6.98 13.86 3.41
C MET A 1 -6.35 12.76 4.23
N GLU A 2 -7.12 11.92 4.92
CA GLU A 2 -6.56 10.82 5.70
C GLU A 2 -6.03 9.74 4.75
N ILE A 3 -4.71 9.55 4.71
CA ILE A 3 -4.03 8.55 3.86
C ILE A 3 -4.62 7.14 4.03
N ILE A 4 -5.09 6.80 5.23
CA ILE A 4 -5.72 5.51 5.54
C ILE A 4 -6.98 5.28 4.70
N LEU A 5 -7.75 6.33 4.40
CA LEU A 5 -8.94 6.22 3.55
C LEU A 5 -8.59 6.10 2.07
N ALA A 6 -7.37 6.49 1.69
CA ALA A 6 -6.91 6.41 0.32
C ALA A 6 -6.32 5.04 -0.04
N ILE A 7 -5.98 4.18 0.92
CA ILE A 7 -5.43 2.85 0.62
C ILE A 7 -6.54 1.94 0.08
N ASP A 8 -6.35 1.48 -1.16
CA ASP A 8 -7.20 0.47 -1.78
C ASP A 8 -6.74 -0.94 -1.37
N GLY A 9 -5.43 -1.21 -1.46
CA GLY A 9 -4.82 -2.47 -1.01
C GLY A 9 -3.51 -2.77 -1.73
N VAL A 10 -3.07 -4.03 -1.67
CA VAL A 10 -1.83 -4.49 -2.32
C VAL A 10 -2.13 -5.33 -3.55
N TYR A 11 -1.35 -5.09 -4.61
CA TYR A 11 -1.48 -5.73 -5.91
C TYR A 11 -0.15 -6.36 -6.32
N ASP A 12 -0.20 -7.49 -7.01
CA ASP A 12 0.99 -8.07 -7.63
C ASP A 12 1.35 -7.32 -8.94
N SER A 13 2.48 -7.69 -9.53
CA SER A 13 2.96 -7.12 -10.81
C SER A 13 2.03 -7.39 -12.01
N MET A 14 1.05 -8.29 -11.87
CA MET A 14 0.02 -8.55 -12.87
C MET A 14 -1.25 -7.74 -12.63
N GLY A 15 -1.29 -6.88 -11.60
CA GLY A 15 -2.46 -6.08 -11.24
C GLY A 15 -3.55 -6.87 -10.51
N ARG A 16 -3.24 -8.06 -9.99
CA ARG A 16 -4.17 -8.85 -9.17
C ARG A 16 -4.07 -8.41 -7.72
N LYS A 17 -5.22 -8.16 -7.09
CA LYS A 17 -5.27 -7.78 -5.66
C LYS A 17 -4.89 -9.00 -4.80
N VAL A 18 -3.87 -8.85 -3.97
CA VAL A 18 -3.39 -9.89 -3.05
C VAL A 18 -3.74 -9.61 -1.59
N GLU A 19 -3.99 -8.34 -1.26
CA GLU A 19 -4.37 -7.90 0.08
C GLU A 19 -5.35 -6.72 0.01
N GLY A 20 -6.29 -6.65 0.96
CA GLY A 20 -6.99 -5.42 1.29
C GLY A 20 -6.09 -4.44 2.07
N LYS A 21 -6.63 -3.87 3.14
CA LYS A 21 -5.95 -2.87 3.99
C LYS A 21 -5.63 -3.37 5.39
N GLU A 22 -6.03 -4.59 5.71
CA GLU A 22 -6.05 -5.16 7.06
C GLU A 22 -4.65 -5.29 7.65
N ARG A 23 -3.66 -5.61 6.80
CA ARG A 23 -2.24 -5.76 7.18
C ARG A 23 -1.38 -4.53 6.86
N ILE A 24 -2.01 -3.39 6.55
CA ILE A 24 -1.30 -2.15 6.24
C ILE A 24 -1.46 -1.17 7.41
N ARG A 25 -0.33 -0.66 7.90
CA ARG A 25 -0.27 0.38 8.93
C ARG A 25 0.24 1.68 8.32
N VAL A 26 -0.41 2.78 8.68
CA VAL A 26 0.00 4.12 8.28
C VAL A 26 0.35 4.90 9.54
N THR A 27 1.58 5.40 9.59
CA THR A 27 2.06 6.26 10.67
C THR A 27 2.29 7.64 10.09
N LEU A 28 1.39 8.58 10.39
CA LEU A 28 1.58 9.98 10.01
C LEU A 28 2.70 10.59 10.88
N ARG A 29 3.71 11.15 10.22
CA ARG A 29 4.86 11.79 10.89
C ARG A 29 4.69 13.31 10.93
N ASP A 30 4.12 13.89 9.87
CA ASP A 30 3.74 15.31 9.78
C ASP A 30 2.61 15.52 8.73
N LYS A 31 2.16 16.77 8.50
CA LYS A 31 1.06 17.15 7.60
C LYS A 31 1.24 16.75 6.13
N GLY A 32 2.46 16.44 5.70
CA GLY A 32 2.77 16.04 4.32
C GLY A 32 3.59 14.75 4.20
N TYR A 33 3.87 14.08 5.31
CA TYR A 33 4.76 12.92 5.32
C TYR A 33 4.29 11.86 6.33
N GLY A 34 4.42 10.61 5.93
CA GLY A 34 4.10 9.46 6.76
C GLY A 34 4.82 8.22 6.27
N GLU A 35 4.82 7.21 7.12
CA GLU A 35 5.32 5.89 6.82
C GLU A 35 4.15 4.95 6.56
N LEU A 36 4.37 4.02 5.64
CA LEU A 36 3.44 2.96 5.31
C LEU A 36 4.17 1.63 5.46
N GLU A 37 3.68 0.80 6.36
CA GLU A 37 4.20 -0.55 6.59
C GLU A 37 3.15 -1.57 6.17
N TRP A 38 3.58 -2.59 5.44
CA TRP A 38 2.77 -3.75 5.10
C TRP A 38 3.39 -4.99 5.74
N GLU A 39 2.61 -5.67 6.56
CA GLU A 39 2.97 -6.98 7.08
C GLU A 39 2.82 -7.99 5.93
N CYS A 40 3.95 -8.39 5.34
CA CYS A 40 4.01 -9.26 4.17
C CYS A 40 4.43 -10.70 4.51
N SER A 41 4.31 -11.15 5.77
CA SER A 41 4.64 -12.53 6.11
C SER A 41 3.82 -13.53 5.29
N GLY A 42 4.50 -14.59 4.82
CA GLY A 42 3.91 -15.64 3.99
C GLY A 42 3.62 -15.23 2.54
N VAL A 43 3.94 -13.99 2.14
CA VAL A 43 3.83 -13.54 0.75
C VAL A 43 5.08 -14.01 -0.02
N PRO A 44 4.93 -14.58 -1.24
CA PRO A 44 6.07 -14.96 -2.06
C PRO A 44 7.01 -13.78 -2.38
N ALA A 45 8.29 -14.07 -2.56
CA ALA A 45 9.25 -13.08 -3.02
C ALA A 45 8.84 -12.50 -4.39
N GLY A 46 8.99 -11.19 -4.56
CA GLY A 46 8.56 -10.50 -5.77
C GLY A 46 8.31 -9.00 -5.59
N VAL A 47 7.78 -8.37 -6.64
CA VAL A 47 7.42 -6.95 -6.63
C VAL A 47 5.91 -6.81 -6.51
N TYR A 48 5.50 -6.02 -5.53
CA TYR A 48 4.12 -5.70 -5.22
C TYR A 48 3.91 -4.19 -5.21
N PHE A 49 2.65 -3.76 -5.28
CA PHE A 49 2.27 -2.36 -5.37
C PHE A 49 1.17 -2.08 -4.36
N ILE A 50 1.45 -1.17 -3.44
CA ILE A 50 0.43 -0.65 -2.54
C ILE A 50 -0.26 0.49 -3.27
N LEU A 51 -1.54 0.30 -3.58
CA LEU A 51 -2.31 1.24 -4.38
C LEU A 51 -3.05 2.24 -3.50
N LEU A 52 -2.80 3.52 -3.75
CA LEU A 52 -3.47 4.67 -3.15
C LEU A 52 -4.45 5.25 -4.18
N ARG A 53 -5.68 5.54 -3.78
CA ARG A 53 -6.73 6.15 -4.59
C ARG A 53 -7.45 7.23 -3.81
N TRP A 54 -7.67 8.36 -4.45
CA TRP A 54 -8.43 9.48 -3.87
C TRP A 54 -9.25 10.19 -4.93
N ALA A 55 -10.12 11.10 -4.49
CA ALA A 55 -10.88 11.94 -5.40
C ALA A 55 -9.91 12.83 -6.20
N GLY A 56 -9.64 12.43 -7.44
CA GLY A 56 -8.76 13.15 -8.37
C GLY A 56 -7.48 12.43 -8.77
N GLY A 57 -7.20 11.22 -8.27
CA GLY A 57 -6.01 10.49 -8.72
C GLY A 57 -5.76 9.14 -8.05
N SER A 58 -4.70 8.50 -8.51
CA SER A 58 -4.16 7.28 -7.94
C SER A 58 -2.64 7.28 -8.04
N GLU A 59 -1.99 6.66 -7.06
CA GLU A 59 -0.55 6.48 -7.02
C GLU A 59 -0.22 5.11 -6.43
N SER A 60 0.94 4.57 -6.77
CA SER A 60 1.37 3.27 -6.25
C SER A 60 2.75 3.36 -5.61
N VAL A 61 2.90 2.64 -4.50
CA VAL A 61 4.19 2.47 -3.83
C VAL A 61 4.71 1.06 -4.15
N PRO A 62 5.82 0.92 -4.90
CA PRO A 62 6.41 -0.39 -5.15
C PRO A 62 7.06 -0.93 -3.87
N VAL A 63 6.83 -2.21 -3.58
CA VAL A 63 7.41 -2.94 -2.45
C VAL A 63 8.06 -4.20 -3.00
N VAL A 64 9.32 -4.42 -2.62
CA VAL A 64 10.05 -5.65 -2.91
C VAL A 64 9.97 -6.55 -1.69
N VAL A 65 9.50 -7.78 -1.89
CA VAL A 65 9.49 -8.84 -0.88
C VAL A 65 10.62 -9.82 -1.23
N GLU A 66 11.45 -10.15 -0.24
CA GLU A 66 12.62 -11.03 -0.35
C GLU A 66 12.38 -12.38 0.34
#